data_AF-A0A952SDL5-F1
#
_entry.id   AF-A0A952SDL5-F1
#
_cell.length_a   1.000
_cell.length_b   1.000
_cell.length_c   1.000
_cell.angle_alpha   90.00
_cell.angle_beta   90.00
_cell.angle_gamma   90.00
#
_symmetry.space_group_name_H-M   'P 1'
#
loop_
_entity.id
_entity.type
_entity.pdbx_description
1 polymer ?
#
loop_
_entity_poly.entity_id
_entity_poly.type
_entity_poly.pdbx_seq_one_letter_code
_entity_poly.pdbx_strand_id
1 'polypeptide(L)'
;MSTGSFASWMLAQEARALLTRLARVKSFALHEPMLPAAAILPTAQSAIEQYLTRGRRELHGLVHDFLQWLEGPQGRRASPADAQRRFTFLRLKFNIVLTQFDTFSDVLTQRSENETGVWLSGLDVVSADALTLPGDYYQAPPVICYLDRGVGAAIRRARTRMPGGGENPVAIIRVPRERMVGSGIASSLIHEVGHQAAALMDLVPSLRPVLCGLQQGSGADRLVWQVWERWISEIVADFWSIARVGIGSTMGLIGVVSLPRAFVFRLNLDDPHPAPWIRVKLSAAIGNSLYPHPQWARLAALWESFYPLDRLESEQKTLFLRLQDSMQGFISLLVHHRPKTLRGRSLVEVLDVGQRQPARLAELFQLWRRTPTAMYRAAPSLVFAAIGQARADGKITPESESVLVANLLTHWALRSTLDTSAHCAAKPTHRLRRSSVQLQMRVV
;
A
#
# COMPACT_ATOMS: atom_id res chain seq x y z
N MET A 1 -11.02 -11.77 -53.64
CA MET A 1 -9.82 -11.41 -52.84
C MET A 1 -9.08 -12.69 -52.51
N SER A 2 -7.74 -12.72 -52.62
CA SER A 2 -6.98 -13.88 -52.13
C SER A 2 -7.11 -13.97 -50.60
N THR A 3 -7.01 -15.18 -50.05
CA THR A 3 -7.14 -15.42 -48.60
C THR A 3 -6.15 -14.57 -47.78
N GLY A 4 -4.92 -14.38 -48.27
CA GLY A 4 -3.93 -13.48 -47.65
C GLY A 4 -4.30 -11.98 -47.72
N SER A 5 -4.95 -11.54 -48.81
CA SER A 5 -5.45 -10.17 -48.95
C SER A 5 -6.64 -9.90 -48.01
N PHE A 6 -7.54 -10.86 -47.85
CA PHE A 6 -8.66 -10.75 -46.92
C PHE A 6 -8.20 -10.76 -45.46
N ALA A 7 -7.26 -11.64 -45.09
CA ALA A 7 -6.70 -11.69 -43.74
C ALA A 7 -6.02 -10.37 -43.35
N SER A 8 -5.21 -9.81 -44.25
CA SER A 8 -4.54 -8.52 -44.02
C SER A 8 -5.56 -7.39 -43.87
N TRP A 9 -6.60 -7.36 -44.70
CA TRP A 9 -7.68 -6.38 -44.57
C TRP A 9 -8.39 -6.50 -43.21
N MET A 10 -8.72 -7.71 -42.76
CA MET A 10 -9.38 -7.93 -41.48
C MET A 10 -8.53 -7.46 -40.29
N LEU A 11 -7.22 -7.79 -40.29
CA LEU A 11 -6.30 -7.33 -39.24
C LEU A 11 -6.13 -5.81 -39.23
N ALA A 12 -6.14 -5.17 -40.41
CA ALA A 12 -6.13 -3.72 -40.50
C ALA A 12 -7.38 -3.09 -39.88
N GLN A 13 -8.58 -3.68 -40.11
CA GLN A 13 -9.82 -3.21 -39.50
C GLN A 13 -9.79 -3.37 -37.98
N GLU A 14 -9.33 -4.51 -37.47
CA GLU A 14 -9.20 -4.74 -36.02
C GLU A 14 -8.20 -3.78 -35.36
N ALA A 15 -7.06 -3.52 -36.01
CA ALA A 15 -6.08 -2.54 -35.55
C ALA A 15 -6.67 -1.11 -35.52
N ARG A 16 -7.44 -0.71 -36.55
CA ARG A 16 -8.16 0.57 -36.56
C ARG A 16 -9.23 0.62 -35.46
N ALA A 17 -9.92 -0.49 -35.20
CA ALA A 17 -10.89 -0.57 -34.10
C ALA A 17 -10.23 -0.43 -32.71
N LEU A 18 -8.98 -0.89 -32.54
CA LEU A 18 -8.20 -0.61 -31.32
C LEU A 18 -7.92 0.89 -31.17
N LEU A 19 -7.54 1.60 -32.24
CA LEU A 19 -7.34 3.05 -32.20
C LEU A 19 -8.64 3.80 -31.84
N THR A 20 -9.76 3.42 -32.45
CA THR A 20 -11.06 4.03 -32.14
C THR A 20 -11.46 3.83 -30.68
N ARG A 21 -11.25 2.63 -30.12
CA ARG A 21 -11.50 2.38 -28.68
C ARG A 21 -10.53 3.15 -27.79
N LEU A 22 -9.26 3.21 -28.15
CA LEU A 22 -8.25 3.97 -27.40
C LEU A 22 -8.57 5.47 -27.36
N ALA A 23 -9.15 6.02 -28.42
CA ALA A 23 -9.59 7.42 -28.48
C ALA A 23 -10.78 7.72 -27.56
N ARG A 24 -11.57 6.71 -27.16
CA ARG A 24 -12.70 6.87 -26.22
C ARG A 24 -12.25 6.94 -24.76
N VAL A 25 -11.00 6.57 -24.46
CA VAL A 25 -10.43 6.71 -23.11
C VAL A 25 -10.18 8.19 -22.83
N LYS A 26 -11.03 8.77 -21.98
CA LYS A 26 -11.01 10.19 -21.60
C LYS A 26 -10.10 10.43 -20.40
N SER A 27 -9.69 11.69 -20.24
CA SER A 27 -8.96 12.15 -19.07
C SER A 27 -9.83 12.06 -17.81
N PHE A 28 -9.22 11.68 -16.70
CA PHE A 28 -9.83 11.71 -15.37
C PHE A 28 -10.00 13.13 -14.83
N ALA A 29 -9.32 14.13 -15.39
CA ALA A 29 -9.65 15.54 -15.13
C ALA A 29 -11.10 15.90 -15.52
N LEU A 30 -11.77 15.08 -16.35
CA LEU A 30 -13.20 15.23 -16.66
C LEU A 30 -14.11 14.42 -15.71
N HIS A 31 -13.54 13.75 -14.71
CA HIS A 31 -14.25 12.95 -13.71
C HIS A 31 -14.02 13.62 -12.34
N GLU A 32 -14.79 14.67 -12.07
CA GLU A 32 -14.72 15.33 -10.76
C GLU A 32 -15.51 14.55 -9.70
N PRO A 33 -14.95 14.39 -8.49
CA PRO A 33 -15.75 13.91 -7.37
C PRO A 33 -16.82 14.95 -7.01
N MET A 34 -17.93 14.49 -6.44
CA MET A 34 -19.03 15.38 -6.02
C MET A 34 -18.58 16.44 -4.99
N LEU A 35 -17.57 16.13 -4.16
CA LEU A 35 -17.04 17.00 -3.14
C LEU A 35 -15.54 17.25 -3.35
N PRO A 36 -15.06 18.51 -3.36
CA PRO A 36 -13.62 18.80 -3.47
C PRO A 36 -12.76 18.16 -2.37
N ALA A 37 -13.31 17.96 -1.17
CA ALA A 37 -12.62 17.29 -0.07
C ALA A 37 -12.39 15.79 -0.33
N ALA A 38 -13.17 15.16 -1.22
CA ALA A 38 -13.00 13.76 -1.61
C ALA A 38 -12.00 13.55 -2.75
N ALA A 39 -11.55 14.64 -3.39
CA ALA A 39 -10.60 14.57 -4.51
C ALA A 39 -9.26 13.98 -4.08
N ILE A 40 -8.67 13.21 -4.99
CA ILE A 40 -7.27 12.79 -4.84
C ILE A 40 -6.36 14.02 -4.93
N LEU A 41 -5.17 13.92 -4.33
CA LEU A 41 -4.18 14.99 -4.40
C LEU A 41 -3.80 15.31 -5.86
N PRO A 42 -3.59 16.59 -6.23
CA PRO A 42 -3.21 16.96 -7.59
C PRO A 42 -1.91 16.29 -8.09
N THR A 43 -0.99 15.97 -7.18
CA THR A 43 0.23 15.22 -7.48
C THR A 43 -0.10 13.79 -7.94
N ALA A 44 -1.04 13.12 -7.28
CA ALA A 44 -1.52 11.80 -7.66
C ALA A 44 -2.26 11.86 -9.01
N GLN A 45 -3.17 12.82 -9.19
CA GLN A 45 -3.90 13.02 -10.45
C GLN A 45 -2.95 13.25 -11.62
N SER A 46 -1.98 14.16 -11.45
CA SER A 46 -0.97 14.46 -12.47
C SER A 46 -0.14 13.24 -12.82
N ALA A 47 0.26 12.44 -11.82
CA ALA A 47 1.07 11.23 -12.03
C ALA A 47 0.29 10.16 -12.81
N ILE A 48 -1.01 9.96 -12.50
CA ILE A 48 -1.90 9.05 -13.22
C ILE A 48 -2.10 9.53 -14.68
N GLU A 49 -2.42 10.80 -14.89
CA GLU A 49 -2.67 11.37 -16.22
C GLU A 49 -1.44 11.28 -17.12
N GLN A 50 -0.25 11.59 -16.59
CA GLN A 50 1.00 11.46 -17.32
C GLN A 50 1.29 10.02 -17.71
N TYR A 51 1.05 9.08 -16.80
CA TYR A 51 1.23 7.65 -17.03
C TYR A 51 0.29 7.15 -18.14
N LEU A 52 -1.00 7.46 -18.07
CA LEU A 52 -1.99 7.06 -19.07
C LEU A 52 -1.75 7.72 -20.42
N THR A 53 -1.38 9.00 -20.43
CA THR A 53 -1.04 9.71 -21.66
C THR A 53 0.16 9.08 -22.36
N ARG A 54 1.18 8.67 -21.60
CA ARG A 54 2.35 7.96 -22.13
C ARG A 54 1.96 6.60 -22.70
N GLY A 55 1.25 5.77 -21.94
CA GLY A 55 0.80 4.45 -22.39
C GLY A 55 -0.09 4.51 -23.65
N ARG A 56 -0.96 5.53 -23.74
CA ARG A 56 -1.78 5.79 -24.93
C ARG A 56 -0.92 6.15 -26.14
N ARG A 57 0.07 7.04 -25.99
CA ARG A 57 0.96 7.44 -27.09
C ARG A 57 1.79 6.26 -27.59
N GLU A 58 2.34 5.45 -26.68
CA GLU A 58 3.10 4.25 -27.01
C GLU A 58 2.24 3.23 -27.78
N LEU A 59 1.04 2.93 -27.30
CA LEU A 59 0.14 1.99 -27.96
C LEU A 59 -0.35 2.51 -29.31
N HIS A 60 -0.66 3.81 -29.41
CA HIS A 60 -1.01 4.46 -30.67
C HIS A 60 0.13 4.31 -31.69
N GLY A 61 1.37 4.58 -31.29
CA GLY A 61 2.56 4.38 -32.13
C GLY A 61 2.69 2.93 -32.61
N LEU A 62 2.63 1.96 -31.69
CA LEU A 62 2.74 0.54 -32.03
C LEU A 62 1.66 0.04 -33.01
N VAL A 63 0.43 0.57 -32.90
CA VAL A 63 -0.65 0.20 -33.81
C VAL A 63 -0.46 0.83 -35.19
N HIS A 64 0.03 2.08 -35.26
CA HIS A 64 0.40 2.71 -36.55
C HIS A 64 1.57 2.00 -37.22
N ASP A 65 2.61 1.66 -36.46
CA ASP A 65 3.76 0.91 -36.97
C ASP A 65 3.33 -0.45 -37.53
N PHE A 66 2.37 -1.12 -36.88
CA PHE A 66 1.80 -2.37 -37.38
C PHE A 66 1.00 -2.17 -38.67
N LEU A 67 0.17 -1.13 -38.76
CA LEU A 67 -0.58 -0.82 -39.98
C LEU A 67 0.37 -0.50 -41.15
N GLN A 68 1.40 0.31 -40.92
CA GLN A 68 2.44 0.60 -41.91
C GLN A 68 3.21 -0.65 -42.32
N TRP A 69 3.59 -1.49 -41.35
CA TRP A 69 4.25 -2.77 -41.63
C TRP A 69 3.37 -3.69 -42.48
N LEU A 70 2.08 -3.79 -42.17
CA LEU A 70 1.10 -4.63 -42.86
C LEU A 70 0.90 -4.18 -44.32
N GLU A 71 0.88 -2.86 -44.56
CA GLU A 71 0.78 -2.27 -45.89
C GLU A 71 2.11 -2.33 -46.67
N GLY A 72 3.24 -2.48 -45.97
CA GLY A 72 4.59 -2.49 -46.51
C GLY A 72 5.01 -3.82 -47.17
N PRO A 73 6.20 -3.86 -47.82
CA PRO A 73 6.67 -5.01 -48.59
C PRO A 73 6.81 -6.29 -47.75
N GLN A 74 7.22 -6.15 -46.49
CA GLN A 74 7.39 -7.27 -45.57
C GLN A 74 6.04 -7.83 -45.09
N GLY A 75 5.08 -6.97 -44.73
CA GLY A 75 3.74 -7.39 -44.32
C GLY A 75 2.96 -8.09 -45.44
N ARG A 76 3.06 -7.58 -46.68
CA ARG A 76 2.43 -8.21 -47.85
C ARG A 76 2.96 -9.61 -48.17
N ARG A 77 4.20 -9.90 -47.78
CA ARG A 77 4.84 -11.22 -47.93
C ARG A 77 4.66 -12.13 -46.71
N ALA A 78 4.21 -11.58 -45.58
CA ALA A 78 4.04 -12.34 -44.35
C ALA A 78 2.85 -13.30 -44.44
N SER A 79 2.95 -14.43 -43.73
CA SER A 79 1.82 -15.34 -43.62
C SER A 79 0.71 -14.71 -42.75
N PRO A 80 -0.57 -15.08 -42.96
CA PRO A 80 -1.65 -14.66 -42.06
C PRO A 80 -1.37 -15.00 -40.59
N ALA A 81 -0.68 -16.12 -40.31
CA ALA A 81 -0.31 -16.52 -38.96
C ALA A 81 0.69 -15.56 -38.31
N ASP A 82 1.70 -15.10 -39.06
CA ASP A 82 2.69 -14.14 -38.56
C ASP A 82 2.06 -12.77 -38.29
N ALA A 83 1.19 -12.32 -39.19
CA ALA A 83 0.45 -11.08 -39.02
C ALA A 83 -0.49 -11.15 -37.80
N GLN A 84 -1.22 -12.26 -37.63
CA GLN A 84 -2.08 -12.51 -36.47
C GLN A 84 -1.28 -12.54 -35.16
N ARG A 85 -0.10 -13.17 -35.15
CA ARG A 85 0.78 -13.21 -33.97
C ARG A 85 1.22 -11.81 -33.54
N ARG A 86 1.66 -10.98 -34.49
CA ARG A 86 2.03 -9.57 -34.24
C ARG A 86 0.84 -8.76 -33.74
N PHE A 87 -0.33 -8.91 -34.36
CA PHE A 87 -1.56 -8.25 -33.92
C PHE A 87 -1.97 -8.66 -32.50
N THR A 88 -1.84 -9.95 -32.16
CA THR A 88 -2.18 -10.48 -30.83
C THR A 88 -1.36 -9.81 -29.73
N PHE A 89 -0.07 -9.53 -29.98
CA PHE A 89 0.77 -8.78 -29.04
C PHE A 89 0.25 -7.36 -28.79
N LEU A 90 -0.24 -6.67 -29.83
CA LEU A 90 -0.88 -5.36 -29.68
C LEU A 90 -2.17 -5.44 -28.87
N ARG A 91 -3.00 -6.45 -29.15
CA ARG A 91 -4.25 -6.68 -28.41
C ARG A 91 -3.99 -6.96 -26.92
N LEU A 92 -2.97 -7.76 -26.61
CA LEU A 92 -2.55 -8.00 -25.22
C LEU A 92 -2.09 -6.70 -24.55
N LYS A 93 -1.24 -5.91 -25.21
CA LYS A 93 -0.84 -4.59 -24.69
C LYS A 93 -2.01 -3.64 -24.49
N PHE A 94 -2.96 -3.60 -25.42
CA PHE A 94 -4.17 -2.79 -25.32
C PHE A 94 -5.01 -3.18 -24.10
N ASN A 95 -5.28 -4.48 -23.91
CA ASN A 95 -6.03 -4.96 -22.76
C ASN A 95 -5.35 -4.58 -21.44
N ILE A 96 -4.02 -4.63 -21.40
CA ILE A 96 -3.29 -4.24 -20.20
C ILE A 96 -3.44 -2.75 -19.89
N VAL A 97 -3.32 -1.86 -20.90
CA VAL A 97 -3.54 -0.43 -20.72
C VAL A 97 -4.97 -0.14 -20.23
N LEU A 98 -5.98 -0.85 -20.76
CA LEU A 98 -7.35 -0.74 -20.27
C LEU A 98 -7.51 -1.21 -18.83
N THR A 99 -6.98 -2.38 -18.45
CA THR A 99 -7.06 -2.86 -17.06
C THR A 99 -6.46 -1.88 -16.07
N GLN A 100 -5.37 -1.20 -16.45
CA GLN A 100 -4.77 -0.15 -15.63
C GLN A 100 -5.67 1.09 -15.54
N PHE A 101 -6.26 1.50 -16.65
CA PHE A 101 -7.25 2.59 -16.66
C PHE A 101 -8.44 2.26 -15.77
N ASP A 102 -9.02 1.07 -15.90
CA ASP A 102 -10.17 0.61 -15.10
C ASP A 102 -9.83 0.62 -13.61
N THR A 103 -8.61 0.17 -13.23
CA THR A 103 -8.14 0.24 -11.82
C THR A 103 -8.19 1.67 -11.28
N PHE A 104 -7.70 2.65 -12.05
CA PHE A 104 -7.73 4.05 -11.61
C PHE A 104 -9.15 4.64 -11.67
N SER A 105 -9.96 4.21 -12.63
CA SER A 105 -11.36 4.62 -12.76
C SER A 105 -12.17 4.16 -11.54
N ASP A 106 -11.97 2.93 -11.08
CA ASP A 106 -12.63 2.40 -9.87
C ASP A 106 -12.27 3.23 -8.64
N VAL A 107 -10.96 3.49 -8.46
CA VAL A 107 -10.44 4.30 -7.35
C VAL A 107 -11.05 5.71 -7.35
N LEU A 108 -11.17 6.34 -8.52
CA LEU A 108 -11.71 7.69 -8.67
C LEU A 108 -13.23 7.73 -8.52
N THR A 109 -13.95 6.75 -9.06
CA THR A 109 -15.42 6.71 -9.01
C THR A 109 -15.92 6.61 -7.57
N GLN A 110 -15.23 5.84 -6.71
CA GLN A 110 -15.56 5.75 -5.29
C GLN A 110 -15.41 7.08 -4.54
N ARG A 111 -14.64 8.03 -5.06
CA ARG A 111 -14.54 9.38 -4.47
C ARG A 111 -15.85 10.18 -4.57
N SER A 112 -16.76 9.76 -5.44
CA SER A 112 -18.09 10.34 -5.57
C SER A 112 -19.14 9.74 -4.62
N GLU A 113 -18.80 8.67 -3.86
CA GLU A 113 -19.70 8.16 -2.81
C GLU A 113 -19.76 9.15 -1.64
N ASN A 114 -20.99 9.52 -1.23
CA ASN A 114 -21.23 10.44 -0.12
C ASN A 114 -20.58 9.91 1.18
N GLU A 115 -19.93 10.80 1.95
CA GLU A 115 -19.10 10.58 3.15
C GLU A 115 -17.86 9.70 2.92
N THR A 116 -18.03 8.54 2.30
CA THR A 116 -17.00 7.55 2.01
C THR A 116 -15.84 8.15 1.21
N GLY A 117 -16.13 8.93 0.16
CA GLY A 117 -15.09 9.57 -0.64
C GLY A 117 -14.22 10.53 0.16
N VAL A 118 -14.80 11.23 1.15
CA VAL A 118 -14.08 12.16 2.03
C VAL A 118 -13.21 11.39 3.01
N TRP A 119 -13.71 10.29 3.59
CA TRP A 119 -12.90 9.45 4.48
C TRP A 119 -11.74 8.79 3.75
N LEU A 120 -11.93 8.32 2.51
CA LEU A 120 -10.84 7.82 1.67
C LEU A 120 -9.75 8.89 1.45
N SER A 121 -10.14 10.14 1.21
CA SER A 121 -9.19 11.27 1.12
C SER A 121 -8.46 11.51 2.43
N GLY A 122 -9.17 11.43 3.57
CA GLY A 122 -8.54 11.48 4.89
C GLY A 122 -7.51 10.36 5.10
N LEU A 123 -7.81 9.14 4.63
CA LEU A 123 -6.88 8.00 4.70
C LEU A 123 -5.66 8.21 3.81
N ASP A 124 -5.78 8.86 2.65
CA ASP A 124 -4.63 9.25 1.82
C ASP A 124 -3.63 10.10 2.61
N VAL A 125 -4.15 11.07 3.37
CA VAL A 125 -3.35 11.96 4.23
C VAL A 125 -2.66 11.15 5.34
N VAL A 126 -3.35 10.20 5.95
CA VAL A 126 -2.80 9.32 6.99
C VAL A 126 -1.68 8.44 6.42
N SER A 127 -1.90 7.85 5.24
CA SER A 127 -0.90 7.02 4.58
C SER A 127 0.33 7.81 4.16
N ALA A 128 0.16 9.03 3.66
CA ALA A 128 1.26 9.92 3.31
C ALA A 128 2.08 10.32 4.54
N ASP A 129 1.41 10.65 5.66
CA ASP A 129 2.08 10.95 6.94
C ASP A 129 2.87 9.73 7.45
N ALA A 130 2.25 8.54 7.45
CA ALA A 130 2.90 7.31 7.88
C ALA A 130 4.09 6.89 6.98
N LEU A 131 4.11 7.33 5.72
CA LEU A 131 5.22 7.11 4.78
C LEU A 131 6.33 8.16 4.91
N THR A 132 6.09 9.28 5.61
CA THR A 132 7.06 10.39 5.66
C THR A 132 8.17 10.12 6.67
N LEU A 133 9.44 10.26 6.25
CA LEU A 133 10.61 10.14 7.13
C LEU A 133 11.43 11.43 7.12
N PRO A 134 11.93 11.89 8.28
CA PRO A 134 12.85 13.02 8.34
C PRO A 134 14.24 12.60 7.85
N GLY A 135 14.87 13.39 6.97
CA GLY A 135 16.26 13.14 6.49
C GLY A 135 16.39 12.67 5.04
N ASP A 136 15.32 12.81 4.24
CA ASP A 136 15.32 12.62 2.78
C ASP A 136 15.95 11.28 2.34
N TYR A 137 15.55 10.18 2.98
CA TYR A 137 15.99 8.83 2.61
C TYR A 137 15.41 8.40 1.25
N TYR A 138 14.21 8.88 0.91
CA TYR A 138 13.57 8.66 -0.37
C TYR A 138 12.57 9.77 -0.68
N GLN A 139 12.21 9.88 -1.96
CA GLN A 139 11.07 10.69 -2.40
C GLN A 139 9.79 9.87 -2.26
N ALA A 140 8.87 10.29 -1.38
CA ALA A 140 7.61 9.58 -1.17
C ALA A 140 6.71 9.70 -2.43
N PRO A 141 6.19 8.59 -2.96
CA PRO A 141 5.18 8.63 -4.02
C PRO A 141 3.83 9.13 -3.49
N PRO A 142 2.92 9.65 -4.34
CA PRO A 142 1.54 9.85 -3.94
C PRO A 142 0.88 8.53 -3.55
N VAL A 143 0.03 8.56 -2.52
CA VAL A 143 -0.70 7.40 -2.01
C VAL A 143 -2.19 7.65 -2.15
N ILE A 144 -2.94 6.62 -2.59
CA ILE A 144 -4.38 6.68 -2.79
C ILE A 144 -5.02 5.44 -2.17
N CYS A 145 -6.01 5.66 -1.32
CA CYS A 145 -6.83 4.64 -0.70
C CYS A 145 -8.11 4.43 -1.50
N TYR A 146 -8.59 3.20 -1.56
CA TYR A 146 -9.92 2.89 -2.09
C TYR A 146 -10.52 1.69 -1.38
N LEU A 147 -11.84 1.55 -1.47
CA LEU A 147 -12.57 0.46 -0.86
C LEU A 147 -12.60 -0.79 -1.73
N ASP A 148 -12.52 -1.92 -1.04
CA ASP A 148 -12.75 -3.23 -1.63
C ASP A 148 -13.60 -4.11 -0.70
N ARG A 149 -14.21 -5.16 -1.26
CA ARG A 149 -15.04 -6.14 -0.53
C ARG A 149 -14.23 -7.30 0.08
N GLY A 150 -12.91 -7.27 -0.03
CA GLY A 150 -12.01 -8.29 0.53
C GLY A 150 -11.86 -8.21 2.05
N VAL A 151 -11.40 -9.32 2.65
CA VAL A 151 -11.25 -9.50 4.12
C VAL A 151 -10.05 -8.73 4.71
N GLY A 152 -9.12 -8.28 3.87
CA GLY A 152 -7.87 -7.66 4.26
C GLY A 152 -7.52 -6.45 3.39
N ALA A 153 -6.71 -5.56 3.96
CA ALA A 153 -6.05 -4.52 3.18
C ALA A 153 -4.99 -5.14 2.26
N ALA A 154 -4.65 -4.42 1.20
CA ALA A 154 -3.58 -4.82 0.30
C ALA A 154 -3.06 -3.62 -0.49
N ILE A 155 -1.78 -3.58 -0.77
CA ILE A 155 -1.15 -2.50 -1.51
C ILE A 155 -0.68 -2.90 -2.90
N ARG A 156 -0.99 -2.04 -3.87
CA ARG A 156 -0.26 -1.95 -5.13
C ARG A 156 0.78 -0.84 -5.02
N ARG A 157 2.02 -1.23 -4.77
CA ARG A 157 3.13 -0.29 -4.54
C ARG A 157 3.41 0.59 -5.76
N ALA A 158 3.76 1.86 -5.54
CA ALA A 158 4.35 2.73 -6.54
C ALA A 158 5.75 2.23 -6.94
N ARG A 159 6.22 2.65 -8.12
CA ARG A 159 7.55 2.31 -8.66
C ARG A 159 7.81 0.81 -8.79
N THR A 160 6.73 0.03 -8.86
CA THR A 160 6.79 -1.39 -9.20
C THR A 160 6.36 -1.57 -10.65
N ARG A 161 6.96 -2.56 -11.31
CA ARG A 161 6.68 -2.84 -12.72
C ARG A 161 5.24 -3.27 -12.88
N MET A 162 4.52 -2.58 -13.73
CA MET A 162 3.14 -2.92 -14.07
C MET A 162 3.13 -4.02 -15.14
N PRO A 163 2.13 -4.92 -15.15
CA PRO A 163 1.84 -5.71 -16.33
C PRO A 163 1.78 -4.75 -17.53
N GLY A 164 2.40 -5.08 -18.66
CA GLY A 164 2.39 -4.24 -19.87
C GLY A 164 3.49 -3.18 -19.97
N GLY A 165 4.28 -2.98 -18.91
CA GLY A 165 5.40 -2.03 -18.90
C GLY A 165 5.10 -0.75 -18.12
N GLY A 166 6.16 0.03 -17.87
CA GLY A 166 6.09 1.20 -17.00
C GLY A 166 6.09 0.86 -15.50
N GLU A 167 6.31 1.90 -14.71
CA GLU A 167 6.25 1.85 -13.25
C GLU A 167 4.92 2.42 -12.77
N ASN A 168 4.34 1.81 -11.74
CA ASN A 168 3.13 2.31 -11.11
C ASN A 168 3.36 3.73 -10.56
N PRO A 169 2.62 4.77 -11.03
CA PRO A 169 2.90 6.16 -10.68
C PRO A 169 2.52 6.53 -9.24
N VAL A 170 1.61 5.76 -8.63
CA VAL A 170 1.03 6.03 -7.31
C VAL A 170 0.92 4.74 -6.52
N ALA A 171 1.01 4.82 -5.19
CA ALA A 171 0.74 3.68 -4.33
C ALA A 171 -0.78 3.60 -4.13
N ILE A 172 -1.39 2.45 -4.41
CA ILE A 172 -2.83 2.25 -4.23
C ILE A 172 -3.04 1.28 -3.07
N ILE A 173 -3.72 1.71 -2.01
CA ILE A 173 -4.04 0.89 -0.85
C ILE A 173 -5.51 0.52 -0.85
N ARG A 174 -5.79 -0.77 -0.81
CA ARG A 174 -7.12 -1.34 -0.62
C ARG A 174 -7.46 -1.30 0.85
N VAL A 175 -8.62 -0.77 1.16
CA VAL A 175 -9.17 -0.70 2.51
C VAL A 175 -10.47 -1.51 2.56
N PRO A 176 -10.60 -2.46 3.50
CA PRO A 176 -11.86 -3.19 3.67
C PRO A 176 -12.96 -2.26 4.17
N ARG A 177 -14.13 -2.30 3.51
CA ARG A 177 -15.26 -1.37 3.75
C ARG A 177 -15.73 -1.38 5.20
N GLU A 178 -15.82 -2.55 5.81
CA GLU A 178 -16.31 -2.75 7.17
C GLU A 178 -15.35 -2.26 8.27
N ARG A 179 -14.09 -1.94 7.92
CA ARG A 179 -13.09 -1.45 8.87
C ARG A 179 -12.59 -0.05 8.56
N MET A 180 -13.21 0.67 7.62
CA MET A 180 -12.77 2.00 7.22
C MET A 180 -12.73 3.01 8.38
N VAL A 181 -13.66 2.88 9.35
CA VAL A 181 -13.75 3.75 10.53
C VAL A 181 -13.85 2.90 11.80
N GLY A 182 -12.70 2.52 12.37
CA GLY A 182 -12.64 1.70 13.58
C GLY A 182 -11.22 1.33 14.02
N SER A 183 -11.11 0.66 15.16
CA SER A 183 -9.84 0.38 15.87
C SER A 183 -8.78 -0.40 15.08
N GLY A 184 -9.17 -1.07 14.00
CA GLY A 184 -8.27 -1.87 13.16
C GLY A 184 -7.67 -1.13 11.96
N ILE A 185 -8.23 0.02 11.55
CA ILE A 185 -7.84 0.64 10.26
C ILE A 185 -6.39 1.06 10.24
N ALA A 186 -5.91 1.65 11.34
CA ALA A 186 -4.54 2.15 11.43
C ALA A 186 -3.53 1.01 11.29
N SER A 187 -3.84 -0.15 11.88
CA SER A 187 -2.97 -1.33 11.83
C SER A 187 -2.77 -1.80 10.39
N SER A 188 -3.87 -2.10 9.68
CA SER A 188 -3.81 -2.64 8.33
C SER A 188 -3.33 -1.59 7.32
N LEU A 189 -3.84 -0.36 7.40
CA LEU A 189 -3.42 0.74 6.51
C LEU A 189 -1.92 0.99 6.60
N ILE A 190 -1.37 1.06 7.82
CA ILE A 190 0.04 1.40 7.99
C ILE A 190 0.96 0.19 7.76
N HIS A 191 0.46 -1.02 7.93
CA HIS A 191 1.13 -2.23 7.44
C HIS A 191 1.33 -2.15 5.92
N GLU A 192 0.28 -1.81 5.17
CA GLU A 192 0.37 -1.61 3.71
C GLU A 192 1.37 -0.50 3.33
N VAL A 193 1.35 0.62 4.06
CA VAL A 193 2.37 1.68 3.91
C VAL A 193 3.77 1.14 4.19
N GLY A 194 3.92 0.24 5.16
CA GLY A 194 5.17 -0.43 5.50
C GLY A 194 5.77 -1.21 4.33
N HIS A 195 4.95 -1.89 3.53
CA HIS A 195 5.42 -2.53 2.30
C HIS A 195 5.97 -1.52 1.27
N GLN A 196 5.34 -0.35 1.13
CA GLN A 196 5.84 0.71 0.25
C GLN A 196 7.17 1.25 0.77
N ALA A 197 7.28 1.53 2.06
CA ALA A 197 8.49 2.01 2.70
C ALA A 197 9.64 1.00 2.56
N ALA A 198 9.36 -0.29 2.79
CA ALA A 198 10.32 -1.38 2.66
C ALA A 198 10.89 -1.49 1.24
N ALA A 199 10.05 -1.29 0.22
CA ALA A 199 10.49 -1.27 -1.17
C ALA A 199 11.35 -0.03 -1.51
N LEU A 200 10.97 1.15 -1.00
CA LEU A 200 11.71 2.40 -1.26
C LEU A 200 13.11 2.40 -0.63
N MET A 201 13.30 1.68 0.46
CA MET A 201 14.57 1.60 1.20
C MET A 201 15.31 0.27 1.01
N ASP A 202 14.83 -0.60 0.11
CA ASP A 202 15.45 -1.91 -0.15
C ASP A 202 15.64 -2.76 1.13
N LEU A 203 14.70 -2.66 2.08
CA LEU A 203 14.84 -3.29 3.40
C LEU A 203 14.87 -4.81 3.29
N VAL A 204 13.91 -5.40 2.57
CA VAL A 204 13.81 -6.86 2.43
C VAL A 204 15.06 -7.44 1.75
N PRO A 205 15.51 -6.93 0.58
CA PRO A 205 16.74 -7.43 -0.03
C PRO A 205 18.00 -7.23 0.82
N SER A 206 18.03 -6.20 1.67
CA SER A 206 19.14 -6.01 2.60
C SER A 206 19.16 -6.99 3.80
N LEU A 207 18.01 -7.51 4.21
CA LEU A 207 17.87 -8.43 5.36
C LEU A 207 18.07 -9.90 4.96
N ARG A 208 17.63 -10.30 3.75
CA ARG A 208 17.69 -11.70 3.29
C ARG A 208 19.09 -12.31 3.38
N PRO A 209 20.19 -11.65 2.94
CA PRO A 209 21.53 -12.23 3.04
C PRO A 209 21.96 -12.52 4.49
N VAL A 210 21.56 -11.66 5.44
CA VAL A 210 21.87 -11.84 6.86
C VAL A 210 21.14 -13.08 7.41
N LEU A 211 19.86 -13.23 7.07
CA LEU A 211 19.06 -14.38 7.47
C LEU A 211 19.56 -15.69 6.83
N CYS A 212 19.97 -15.65 5.56
CA CYS A 212 20.59 -16.80 4.89
C CYS A 212 21.92 -17.20 5.56
N GLY A 213 22.72 -16.24 6.03
CA GLY A 213 23.93 -16.52 6.81
C GLY A 213 23.63 -17.25 8.12
N LEU A 214 22.60 -16.81 8.86
CA LEU A 214 22.16 -17.48 10.08
C LEU A 214 21.67 -18.91 9.82
N GLN A 215 20.98 -19.17 8.70
CA GLN A 215 20.56 -20.53 8.34
C GLN A 215 21.74 -21.50 8.21
N GLN A 216 22.88 -21.04 7.67
CA GLN A 216 24.06 -21.89 7.46
C GLN A 216 24.77 -22.25 8.78
N GLY A 217 24.73 -21.36 9.78
CA GLY A 217 25.37 -21.56 11.08
C GLY A 217 24.52 -22.26 12.15
N SER A 218 23.22 -22.46 11.90
CA SER A 218 22.26 -22.79 12.96
C SER A 218 21.92 -24.28 13.13
N GLY A 219 22.59 -25.18 12.41
CA GLY A 219 22.40 -26.63 12.57
C GLY A 219 20.93 -27.07 12.57
N ALA A 220 20.45 -27.54 13.71
CA ALA A 220 19.06 -27.97 13.90
C ALA A 220 18.04 -26.83 13.66
N ASP A 221 18.37 -25.57 13.96
CA ASP A 221 17.48 -24.39 13.83
C ASP A 221 17.46 -23.78 12.42
N ARG A 222 18.10 -24.43 11.44
CA ARG A 222 18.09 -23.99 10.04
C ARG A 222 16.68 -23.73 9.50
N LEU A 223 15.72 -24.60 9.81
CA LEU A 223 14.32 -24.45 9.37
C LEU A 223 13.68 -23.18 9.95
N VAL A 224 13.96 -22.85 11.21
CA VAL A 224 13.39 -21.67 11.88
C VAL A 224 13.83 -20.38 11.19
N TRP A 225 15.12 -20.27 10.86
CA TRP A 225 15.65 -19.12 10.12
C TRP A 225 15.20 -19.07 8.66
N GLN A 226 14.91 -20.21 8.04
CA GLN A 226 14.26 -20.26 6.72
C GLN A 226 12.85 -19.68 6.77
N VAL A 227 12.09 -20.03 7.81
CA VAL A 227 10.73 -19.50 8.02
C VAL A 227 10.77 -18.00 8.26
N TRP A 228 11.69 -17.48 9.08
CA TRP A 228 11.84 -16.04 9.27
C TRP A 228 12.24 -15.29 8.00
N GLU A 229 13.14 -15.87 7.20
CA GLU A 229 13.53 -15.32 5.90
C GLU A 229 12.35 -15.26 4.92
N ARG A 230 11.50 -16.30 4.90
CA ARG A 230 10.31 -16.34 4.06
C ARG A 230 9.32 -15.24 4.42
N TRP A 231 9.14 -15.00 5.72
CA TRP A 231 8.16 -14.05 6.25
C TRP A 231 8.66 -12.60 6.35
N ILE A 232 9.92 -12.34 5.98
CA ILE A 232 10.56 -11.05 6.25
C ILE A 232 9.83 -9.85 5.64
N SER A 233 9.16 -10.01 4.49
CA SER A 233 8.41 -8.92 3.86
C SER A 233 7.21 -8.47 4.66
N GLU A 234 6.51 -9.42 5.29
CA GLU A 234 5.36 -9.17 6.15
C GLU A 234 5.80 -8.64 7.51
N ILE A 235 6.89 -9.18 8.04
CA ILE A 235 7.43 -8.77 9.34
C ILE A 235 7.95 -7.32 9.30
N VAL A 236 8.60 -6.91 8.21
CA VAL A 236 9.06 -5.51 8.06
C VAL A 236 7.86 -4.55 7.96
N ALA A 237 6.77 -4.97 7.32
CA ALA A 237 5.53 -4.20 7.26
C ALA A 237 4.85 -4.10 8.64
N ASP A 238 4.79 -5.19 9.40
CA ASP A 238 4.33 -5.20 10.79
C ASP A 238 5.20 -4.29 11.68
N PHE A 239 6.54 -4.39 11.56
CA PHE A 239 7.47 -3.53 12.27
C PHE A 239 7.17 -2.04 12.02
N TRP A 240 6.93 -1.67 10.76
CA TRP A 240 6.58 -0.29 10.39
C TRP A 240 5.26 0.15 11.04
N SER A 241 4.24 -0.70 11.00
CA SER A 241 2.94 -0.45 11.65
C SER A 241 3.10 -0.24 13.16
N ILE A 242 3.81 -1.14 13.84
CA ILE A 242 4.08 -1.05 15.29
C ILE A 242 4.87 0.22 15.61
N ALA A 243 5.90 0.54 14.83
CA ALA A 243 6.69 1.75 15.02
C ALA A 243 5.87 3.03 14.85
N ARG A 244 4.84 3.04 14.00
CA ARG A 244 4.02 4.24 13.76
C ARG A 244 2.83 4.40 14.69
N VAL A 245 2.17 3.31 15.08
CA VAL A 245 0.93 3.37 15.86
C VAL A 245 0.95 2.58 17.17
N GLY A 246 2.12 2.06 17.55
CA GLY A 246 2.32 1.41 18.85
C GLY A 246 1.38 0.24 19.07
N ILE A 247 0.76 0.19 20.25
CA ILE A 247 -0.13 -0.92 20.66
C ILE A 247 -1.35 -1.06 19.76
N GLY A 248 -1.81 0.02 19.12
CA GLY A 248 -2.92 0.00 18.17
C GLY A 248 -2.66 -0.95 16.99
N SER A 249 -1.40 -1.09 16.57
CA SER A 249 -1.02 -2.07 15.52
C SER A 249 -1.30 -3.50 15.97
N THR A 250 -0.85 -3.89 17.17
CA THR A 250 -1.02 -5.27 17.66
C THR A 250 -2.49 -5.58 17.97
N MET A 251 -3.24 -4.62 18.53
CA MET A 251 -4.68 -4.79 18.76
C MET A 251 -5.46 -4.92 17.46
N GLY A 252 -5.12 -4.11 16.45
CA GLY A 252 -5.71 -4.21 15.12
C GLY A 252 -5.40 -5.54 14.46
N LEU A 253 -4.14 -6.00 14.52
CA LEU A 253 -3.73 -7.32 14.03
C LEU A 253 -4.55 -8.45 14.68
N ILE A 254 -4.71 -8.45 16.02
CA ILE A 254 -5.55 -9.42 16.73
C ILE A 254 -6.98 -9.41 16.16
N GLY A 255 -7.56 -8.23 15.94
CA GLY A 255 -8.89 -8.10 15.33
C GLY A 255 -8.99 -8.68 13.92
N VAL A 256 -7.91 -8.68 13.14
CA VAL A 256 -7.87 -9.27 11.78
C VAL A 256 -7.73 -10.79 11.83
N VAL A 257 -6.90 -11.31 12.73
CA VAL A 257 -6.44 -12.71 12.70
C VAL A 257 -7.07 -13.60 13.79
N SER A 258 -8.02 -13.07 14.56
CA SER A 258 -8.86 -13.85 15.48
C SER A 258 -9.83 -14.74 14.69
N LEU A 259 -9.31 -15.88 14.24
CA LEU A 259 -9.98 -16.87 13.38
C LEU A 259 -10.20 -18.19 14.14
N PRO A 260 -10.98 -19.14 13.59
CA PRO A 260 -11.03 -20.49 14.15
C PRO A 260 -9.63 -21.11 14.27
N ARG A 261 -9.43 -21.92 15.31
CA ARG A 261 -8.14 -22.55 15.69
C ARG A 261 -7.36 -23.12 14.51
N ALA A 262 -8.03 -23.82 13.60
CA ALA A 262 -7.40 -24.44 12.44
C ALA A 262 -6.66 -23.44 11.53
N PHE A 263 -7.15 -22.20 11.43
CA PHE A 263 -6.50 -21.14 10.65
C PHE A 263 -5.40 -20.44 11.43
N VAL A 264 -5.57 -20.28 12.74
CA VAL A 264 -4.60 -19.56 13.59
C VAL A 264 -3.26 -20.29 13.70
N PHE A 265 -3.29 -21.62 13.70
CA PHE A 265 -2.11 -22.47 13.76
C PHE A 265 -1.66 -22.97 12.38
N ARG A 266 -2.35 -22.60 11.29
CA ARG A 266 -1.98 -23.05 9.95
C ARG A 266 -0.62 -22.45 9.57
N LEU A 267 0.35 -23.33 9.38
CA LEU A 267 1.66 -22.97 8.88
C LEU A 267 1.82 -23.55 7.47
N ASN A 268 1.97 -22.67 6.50
CA ASN A 268 2.27 -23.03 5.13
C ASN A 268 3.63 -22.40 4.78
N LEU A 269 4.63 -23.23 4.47
CA LEU A 269 5.98 -22.76 4.17
C LEU A 269 6.06 -21.97 2.86
N ASP A 270 5.07 -22.12 1.97
CA ASP A 270 4.97 -21.34 0.75
C ASP A 270 4.29 -19.98 0.97
N ASP A 271 3.61 -19.78 2.08
CA ASP A 271 2.91 -18.54 2.41
C ASP A 271 3.91 -17.49 2.93
N PRO A 272 3.96 -16.27 2.34
CA PRO A 272 4.78 -15.20 2.88
C PRO A 272 4.27 -14.67 4.24
N HIS A 273 3.05 -15.01 4.67
CA HIS A 273 2.50 -14.55 5.94
C HIS A 273 2.91 -15.44 7.12
N PRO A 274 3.40 -14.86 8.23
CA PRO A 274 3.53 -15.59 9.48
C PRO A 274 2.19 -16.18 9.90
N ALA A 275 2.22 -17.42 10.40
CA ALA A 275 1.04 -18.04 10.98
C ALA A 275 0.45 -17.10 12.06
N PRO A 276 -0.88 -16.88 12.10
CA PRO A 276 -1.49 -15.89 13.00
C PRO A 276 -1.02 -15.96 14.44
N TRP A 277 -0.87 -17.18 14.98
CA TRP A 277 -0.45 -17.37 16.36
C TRP A 277 0.90 -16.71 16.66
N ILE A 278 1.91 -17.00 15.85
CA ILE A 278 3.27 -16.47 16.04
C ILE A 278 3.36 -15.00 15.59
N ARG A 279 2.55 -14.58 14.61
CA ARG A 279 2.51 -13.18 14.15
C ARG A 279 2.13 -12.21 15.26
N VAL A 280 1.10 -12.53 16.04
CA VAL A 280 0.66 -11.69 17.18
C VAL A 280 1.73 -11.66 18.27
N LYS A 281 2.33 -12.81 18.59
CA LYS A 281 3.44 -12.91 19.55
C LYS A 281 4.64 -12.07 19.12
N LEU A 282 5.02 -12.15 17.85
CA LEU A 282 6.09 -11.37 17.24
C LEU A 282 5.77 -9.86 17.29
N SER A 283 4.53 -9.48 16.94
CA SER A 283 4.08 -8.09 17.01
C SER A 283 4.20 -7.52 18.43
N ALA A 284 3.78 -8.27 19.45
CA ALA A 284 3.91 -7.86 20.85
C ALA A 284 5.40 -7.76 21.27
N ALA A 285 6.25 -8.68 20.83
CA ALA A 285 7.66 -8.68 21.16
C ALA A 285 8.44 -7.54 20.48
N ILE A 286 8.15 -7.24 19.20
CA ILE A 286 8.65 -6.05 18.50
C ILE A 286 8.20 -4.79 19.25
N GLY A 287 6.91 -4.71 19.60
CA GLY A 287 6.35 -3.61 20.37
C GLY A 287 7.08 -3.39 21.69
N ASN A 288 7.38 -4.45 22.44
CA ASN A 288 8.14 -4.36 23.68
C ASN A 288 9.59 -3.94 23.48
N SER A 289 10.21 -4.31 22.36
CA SER A 289 11.57 -3.89 22.03
C SER A 289 11.65 -2.41 21.64
N LEU A 290 10.63 -1.87 20.97
CA LEU A 290 10.55 -0.45 20.59
C LEU A 290 10.06 0.43 21.75
N TYR A 291 9.14 -0.10 22.55
CA TYR A 291 8.37 0.60 23.57
C TYR A 291 8.27 -0.22 24.85
N PRO A 292 9.34 -0.41 25.64
CA PRO A 292 9.33 -1.26 26.82
C PRO A 292 8.19 -0.91 27.79
N HIS A 293 7.21 -1.81 27.93
CA HIS A 293 6.03 -1.58 28.75
C HIS A 293 5.28 -2.89 29.05
N PRO A 294 4.71 -3.10 30.24
CA PRO A 294 4.02 -4.36 30.58
C PRO A 294 2.79 -4.68 29.70
N GLN A 295 2.27 -3.72 28.94
CA GLN A 295 1.12 -3.93 28.05
C GLN A 295 1.34 -5.03 27.01
N TRP A 296 2.56 -5.18 26.52
CA TRP A 296 2.89 -6.15 25.49
C TRP A 296 2.81 -7.58 26.03
N ALA A 297 3.32 -7.79 27.25
CA ALA A 297 3.20 -9.06 27.95
C ALA A 297 1.73 -9.42 28.22
N ARG A 298 0.91 -8.43 28.63
CA ARG A 298 -0.54 -8.63 28.81
C ARG A 298 -1.25 -9.05 27.52
N LEU A 299 -0.95 -8.40 26.39
CA LEU A 299 -1.53 -8.78 25.09
C LEU A 299 -1.08 -10.17 24.65
N ALA A 300 0.19 -10.50 24.84
CA ALA A 300 0.70 -11.83 24.51
C ALA A 300 0.03 -12.93 25.33
N ALA A 301 -0.15 -12.71 26.64
CA ALA A 301 -0.85 -13.65 27.53
C ALA A 301 -2.36 -13.76 27.19
N LEU A 302 -3.02 -12.65 26.85
CA LEU A 302 -4.40 -12.66 26.38
C LEU A 302 -4.55 -13.52 25.12
N TRP A 303 -3.66 -13.34 24.15
CA TRP A 303 -3.67 -14.11 22.91
C TRP A 303 -3.48 -15.62 23.15
N GLU A 304 -2.56 -16.00 24.03
CA GLU A 304 -2.36 -17.40 24.44
C GLU A 304 -3.59 -17.99 25.14
N SER A 305 -4.32 -17.19 25.91
CA SER A 305 -5.55 -17.65 26.58
C SER A 305 -6.67 -17.99 25.59
N PHE A 306 -6.72 -17.31 24.43
CA PHE A 306 -7.66 -17.63 23.36
C PHE A 306 -7.21 -18.84 22.54
N TYR A 307 -5.89 -19.01 22.38
CA TYR A 307 -5.29 -20.04 21.54
C TYR A 307 -4.19 -20.81 22.28
N PRO A 308 -4.56 -21.72 23.20
CA PRO A 308 -3.59 -22.47 23.97
C PRO A 308 -2.95 -23.58 23.12
N LEU A 309 -1.62 -23.74 23.31
CA LEU A 309 -0.77 -24.69 22.58
C LEU A 309 -0.92 -26.14 23.03
N ASP A 310 -1.51 -26.37 24.20
CA ASP A 310 -1.70 -27.68 24.83
C ASP A 310 -2.44 -28.69 23.95
N ARG A 311 -3.38 -28.23 23.11
CA ARG A 311 -4.17 -29.11 22.24
C ARG A 311 -3.58 -29.31 20.84
N LEU A 312 -2.34 -28.85 20.58
CA LEU A 312 -1.67 -29.05 19.30
C LEU A 312 -0.96 -30.40 19.27
N GLU A 313 -0.78 -30.95 18.08
CA GLU A 313 0.10 -32.10 17.87
C GLU A 313 1.54 -31.76 18.27
N SER A 314 2.27 -32.74 18.81
CA SER A 314 3.59 -32.54 19.41
C SER A 314 4.60 -31.89 18.47
N GLU A 315 4.58 -32.25 17.18
CA GLU A 315 5.49 -31.68 16.18
C GLU A 315 5.19 -30.20 15.92
N GLN A 316 3.92 -29.86 15.67
CA GLN A 316 3.47 -28.49 15.45
C GLN A 316 3.74 -27.61 16.69
N LYS A 317 3.46 -28.13 17.89
CA LYS A 317 3.78 -27.45 19.16
C LYS A 317 5.28 -27.16 19.28
N THR A 318 6.13 -28.15 18.98
CA THR A 318 7.58 -28.01 19.03
C THR A 318 8.08 -26.93 18.07
N LEU A 319 7.52 -26.86 16.86
CA LEU A 319 7.87 -25.82 15.89
C LEU A 319 7.53 -24.41 16.40
N PHE A 320 6.33 -24.21 16.95
CA PHE A 320 5.94 -22.89 17.50
C PHE A 320 6.80 -22.48 18.70
N LEU A 321 7.16 -23.42 19.57
CA LEU A 321 8.07 -23.16 20.69
C LEU A 321 9.46 -22.73 20.19
N ARG A 322 10.03 -23.44 19.20
CA ARG A 322 11.32 -23.09 18.61
C ARG A 322 11.30 -21.73 17.90
N LEU A 323 10.21 -21.42 17.20
CA LEU A 323 9.99 -20.08 16.63
C LEU A 323 10.01 -19.03 17.75
N GLN A 324 9.28 -19.26 18.85
CA GLN A 324 9.26 -18.35 19.99
C GLN A 324 10.64 -18.18 20.66
N ASP A 325 11.41 -19.26 20.81
CA ASP A 325 12.74 -19.22 21.41
C ASP A 325 13.74 -18.41 20.55
N SER A 326 13.66 -18.54 19.22
CA SER A 326 14.50 -17.78 18.29
C SER A 326 14.09 -16.30 18.12
N MET A 327 12.89 -15.94 18.57
CA MET A 327 12.24 -14.66 18.27
C MET A 327 13.07 -13.46 18.77
N GLN A 328 13.64 -13.54 19.97
CA GLN A 328 14.44 -12.44 20.51
C GLN A 328 15.70 -12.17 19.69
N GLY A 329 16.40 -13.21 19.26
CA GLY A 329 17.57 -13.06 18.38
C GLY A 329 17.19 -12.41 17.05
N PHE A 330 16.06 -12.82 16.48
CA PHE A 330 15.54 -12.24 15.24
C PHE A 330 15.10 -10.78 15.39
N ILE A 331 14.41 -10.41 16.48
CA ILE A 331 14.03 -9.02 16.76
C ILE A 331 15.26 -8.14 16.95
N SER A 332 16.27 -8.62 17.68
CA SER A 332 17.52 -7.91 17.85
C SER A 332 18.18 -7.60 16.50
N LEU A 333 18.17 -8.57 15.57
CA LEU A 333 18.62 -8.35 14.20
C LEU A 333 17.82 -7.24 13.51
N LEU A 334 16.49 -7.26 13.56
CA LEU A 334 15.64 -6.24 12.92
C LEU A 334 15.88 -4.83 13.49
N VAL A 335 15.94 -4.70 14.81
CA VAL A 335 16.09 -3.44 15.54
C VAL A 335 17.46 -2.79 15.25
N HIS A 336 18.51 -3.60 15.14
CA HIS A 336 19.87 -3.12 14.92
C HIS A 336 20.30 -3.15 13.46
N HIS A 337 19.44 -3.59 12.53
CA HIS A 337 19.76 -3.63 11.11
C HIS A 337 20.00 -2.21 10.57
N ARG A 338 21.13 -2.02 9.89
CA ARG A 338 21.57 -0.73 9.33
C ARG A 338 21.79 -0.87 7.82
N PRO A 339 20.71 -0.85 7.01
CA PRO A 339 20.84 -0.94 5.56
C PRO A 339 21.53 0.30 4.99
N LYS A 340 22.23 0.14 3.85
CA LYS A 340 22.98 1.23 3.20
C LYS A 340 22.10 2.45 2.88
N THR A 341 20.86 2.21 2.51
CA THR A 341 19.84 3.24 2.20
C THR A 341 19.53 4.16 3.39
N LEU A 342 19.73 3.69 4.63
CA LEU A 342 19.57 4.49 5.85
C LEU A 342 20.85 5.20 6.28
N ARG A 343 21.91 5.20 5.46
CA ARG A 343 23.15 5.98 5.68
C ARG A 343 23.78 5.72 7.05
N GLY A 344 23.82 4.46 7.46
CA GLY A 344 24.38 4.04 8.74
C GLY A 344 23.42 4.12 9.93
N ARG A 345 22.16 4.54 9.74
CA ARG A 345 21.14 4.56 10.79
C ARG A 345 20.29 3.28 10.80
N SER A 346 19.69 2.97 11.95
CA SER A 346 18.70 1.89 12.07
C SER A 346 17.28 2.39 11.80
N LEU A 347 16.34 1.47 11.58
CA LEU A 347 14.92 1.84 11.43
C LEU A 347 14.37 2.55 12.68
N VAL A 348 14.79 2.12 13.87
CA VAL A 348 14.38 2.72 15.15
C VAL A 348 14.77 4.20 15.23
N GLU A 349 15.99 4.52 14.80
CA GLU A 349 16.50 5.89 14.80
C GLU A 349 15.79 6.77 13.76
N VAL A 350 15.46 6.20 12.60
CA VAL A 350 14.86 6.92 11.47
C VAL A 350 13.37 7.16 11.64
N LEU A 351 12.67 6.22 12.28
CA LEU A 351 11.23 6.33 12.57
C LEU A 351 10.91 7.19 13.78
N ASP A 352 11.93 7.66 14.51
CA ASP A 352 11.81 8.46 15.73
C ASP A 352 10.78 7.87 16.71
N VAL A 353 11.02 6.62 17.10
CA VAL A 353 10.11 5.90 18.00
C VAL A 353 10.00 6.58 19.37
N GLY A 354 10.96 7.40 19.79
CA GLY A 354 10.94 8.09 21.09
C GLY A 354 9.67 8.90 21.35
N GLN A 355 9.05 9.48 20.31
CA GLN A 355 7.82 10.28 20.43
C GLN A 355 6.56 9.44 20.70
N ARG A 356 6.63 8.12 20.57
CA ARG A 356 5.48 7.19 20.63
C ARG A 356 5.53 6.27 21.83
N GLN A 357 6.26 6.65 22.89
CA GLN A 357 6.26 5.90 24.15
C GLN A 357 4.85 5.86 24.78
N PRO A 358 4.45 4.73 25.40
CA PRO A 358 3.08 4.57 25.91
C PRO A 358 2.62 5.67 26.87
N ALA A 359 3.48 6.04 27.84
CA ALA A 359 3.19 7.12 28.78
C ALA A 359 2.97 8.46 28.06
N ARG A 360 3.80 8.76 27.05
CA ARG A 360 3.69 9.98 26.24
C ARG A 360 2.40 10.03 25.43
N LEU A 361 2.03 8.90 24.81
CA LEU A 361 0.78 8.79 24.05
C LEU A 361 -0.44 8.97 24.95
N ALA A 362 -0.42 8.40 26.16
CA ALA A 362 -1.48 8.58 27.15
C ALA A 362 -1.60 10.05 27.60
N GLU A 363 -0.47 10.73 27.87
CA GLU A 363 -0.44 12.16 28.18
C GLU A 363 -1.01 13.02 27.05
N LEU A 364 -0.58 12.77 25.81
CA LEU A 364 -1.07 13.48 24.63
C LEU A 364 -2.59 13.36 24.49
N PHE A 365 -3.12 12.14 24.67
CA PHE A 365 -4.56 11.93 24.60
C PHE A 365 -5.31 12.70 25.71
N GLN A 366 -4.82 12.69 26.95
CA GLN A 366 -5.44 13.49 28.02
C GLN A 366 -5.38 14.99 27.76
N LEU A 367 -4.26 15.49 27.22
CA LEU A 367 -4.12 16.88 26.82
C LEU A 367 -5.13 17.23 25.72
N TRP A 368 -5.27 16.39 24.70
CA TRP A 368 -6.19 16.60 23.60
C TRP A 368 -7.66 16.52 24.01
N ARG A 369 -8.01 15.74 25.03
CA ARG A 369 -9.35 15.79 25.62
C ARG A 369 -9.69 17.17 26.22
N ARG A 370 -8.68 17.87 26.76
CA ARG A 370 -8.83 19.23 27.29
C ARG A 370 -8.72 20.29 26.21
N THR A 371 -7.94 20.01 25.15
CA THR A 371 -7.71 20.93 24.04
C THR A 371 -7.82 20.19 22.70
N PRO A 372 -9.04 19.91 22.22
CA PRO A 372 -9.25 19.08 21.02
C PRO A 372 -8.59 19.62 19.76
N THR A 373 -8.48 20.94 19.63
CA THR A 373 -7.85 21.60 18.47
C THR A 373 -6.39 21.20 18.25
N ALA A 374 -5.67 20.83 19.30
CA ALA A 374 -4.28 20.37 19.18
C ALA A 374 -4.18 19.00 18.51
N MET A 375 -5.17 18.12 18.69
CA MET A 375 -5.23 16.80 18.04
C MET A 375 -5.39 16.93 16.53
N TYR A 376 -6.27 17.82 16.07
CA TYR A 376 -6.50 18.07 14.64
C TYR A 376 -5.28 18.65 13.91
N ARG A 377 -4.35 19.29 14.65
CA ARG A 377 -3.11 19.85 14.12
C ARG A 377 -1.93 18.88 14.13
N ALA A 378 -2.01 17.83 14.94
CA ALA A 378 -0.95 16.84 15.06
C ALA A 378 -0.85 15.93 13.82
N ALA A 379 0.31 15.28 13.67
CA ALA A 379 0.55 14.30 12.61
C ALA A 379 -0.47 13.16 12.70
N PRO A 380 -1.19 12.81 11.62
CA PRO A 380 -2.23 11.79 11.64
C PRO A 380 -1.79 10.43 12.24
N SER A 381 -0.59 9.94 11.91
CA SER A 381 -0.07 8.68 12.48
C SER A 381 0.16 8.76 13.99
N LEU A 382 0.56 9.93 14.52
CA LEU A 382 0.68 10.15 15.95
C LEU A 382 -0.69 10.18 16.63
N VAL A 383 -1.69 10.79 15.98
CA VAL A 383 -3.06 10.81 16.49
C VAL A 383 -3.61 9.39 16.58
N PHE A 384 -3.43 8.57 15.54
CA PHE A 384 -3.80 7.16 15.59
C PHE A 384 -3.06 6.37 16.66
N ALA A 385 -1.76 6.64 16.87
CA ALA A 385 -1.00 6.01 17.96
C ALA A 385 -1.60 6.33 19.34
N ALA A 386 -1.95 7.59 19.58
CA ALA A 386 -2.52 8.03 20.85
C ALA A 386 -3.95 7.52 21.08
N ILE A 387 -4.80 7.48 20.03
CA ILE A 387 -6.13 6.88 20.10
C ILE A 387 -6.02 5.36 20.38
N GLY A 388 -5.10 4.67 19.69
CA GLY A 388 -4.84 3.24 19.92
C GLY A 388 -4.36 2.96 21.35
N GLN A 389 -3.48 3.80 21.89
CA GLN A 389 -3.07 3.72 23.29
C GLN A 389 -4.24 3.99 24.25
N ALA A 390 -5.05 5.03 23.99
CA ALA A 390 -6.22 5.34 24.79
C ALA A 390 -7.25 4.20 24.79
N ARG A 391 -7.38 3.48 23.67
CA ARG A 391 -8.24 2.30 23.55
C ARG A 391 -7.69 1.14 24.38
N ALA A 392 -6.38 0.89 24.34
CA ALA A 392 -5.71 -0.10 25.18
C ALA A 392 -5.83 0.20 26.68
N ASP A 393 -5.83 1.49 27.04
CA ASP A 393 -5.97 1.97 28.42
C ASP A 393 -7.43 2.06 28.90
N GLY A 394 -8.41 1.68 28.06
CA GLY A 394 -9.83 1.76 28.38
C GLY A 394 -10.36 3.19 28.54
N LYS A 395 -9.71 4.19 27.94
CA LYS A 395 -10.06 5.61 28.02
C LYS A 395 -10.99 6.09 26.90
N ILE A 396 -11.21 5.27 25.88
CA ILE A 396 -12.16 5.52 24.79
C ILE A 396 -12.91 4.23 24.43
N THR A 397 -14.21 4.33 24.19
CA THR A 397 -15.05 3.21 23.73
C THR A 397 -14.94 3.04 22.21
N PRO A 398 -15.27 1.87 21.62
CA PRO A 398 -15.26 1.69 20.16
C PRO A 398 -16.14 2.71 19.43
N GLU A 399 -17.30 3.04 20.00
CA GLU A 399 -18.27 3.96 19.39
C GLU A 399 -17.70 5.38 19.36
N SER A 400 -17.12 5.81 20.49
CA SER A 400 -16.48 7.13 20.59
C SER A 400 -15.25 7.23 19.68
N GLU A 401 -14.47 6.15 19.58
CA GLU A 401 -13.32 6.05 18.67
C GLU A 401 -13.76 6.17 17.21
N SER A 402 -14.80 5.44 16.80
CA SER A 402 -15.32 5.48 15.44
C SER A 402 -15.76 6.90 15.04
N VAL A 403 -16.55 7.56 15.89
CA VAL A 403 -16.97 8.96 15.66
C VAL A 403 -15.78 9.91 15.60
N LEU A 404 -14.81 9.75 16.50
CA LEU A 404 -13.62 10.59 16.54
C LEU A 404 -12.77 10.42 15.27
N VAL A 405 -12.52 9.19 14.84
CA VAL A 405 -11.75 8.89 13.64
C VAL A 405 -12.45 9.42 12.40
N ALA A 406 -13.77 9.26 12.27
CA ALA A 406 -14.54 9.83 11.16
C ALA A 406 -14.37 11.35 11.07
N ASN A 407 -14.47 12.06 12.19
CA ASN A 407 -14.30 13.52 12.24
C ASN A 407 -12.86 13.95 11.88
N LEU A 408 -11.85 13.21 12.32
CA LEU A 408 -10.45 13.46 12.00
C LEU A 408 -10.17 13.24 10.50
N LEU A 409 -10.68 12.15 9.92
CA LEU A 409 -10.53 11.87 8.48
C LEU A 409 -11.17 12.99 7.64
N THR A 410 -12.40 13.41 8.00
CA THR A 410 -13.07 14.53 7.35
C THR A 410 -12.27 15.83 7.48
N HIS A 411 -11.73 16.12 8.66
CA HIS A 411 -10.91 17.31 8.87
C HIS A 411 -9.63 17.30 8.03
N TRP A 412 -8.90 16.18 8.00
CA TRP A 412 -7.64 16.08 7.24
C TRP A 412 -7.88 16.15 5.74
N ALA A 413 -8.96 15.53 5.24
CA ALA A 413 -9.39 15.67 3.86
C ALA A 413 -9.66 17.14 3.50
N LEU A 414 -10.49 17.82 4.30
CA LEU A 414 -10.82 19.24 4.09
C LEU A 414 -9.57 20.13 4.14
N ARG A 415 -8.74 19.97 5.17
CA ARG A 415 -7.52 20.77 5.35
C ARG A 415 -6.56 20.58 4.18
N SER A 416 -6.34 19.34 3.74
CA SER A 416 -5.47 19.02 2.61
C SER A 416 -5.93 19.73 1.32
N THR A 417 -7.24 19.72 1.04
CA THR A 417 -7.82 20.42 -0.11
C THR A 417 -7.65 21.95 -0.01
N LEU A 418 -7.89 22.53 1.17
CA LEU A 418 -7.74 23.98 1.40
C LEU A 418 -6.28 24.43 1.31
N ASP A 419 -5.35 23.70 1.95
CA ASP A 419 -3.91 24.00 1.93
C ASP A 419 -3.36 23.91 0.49
N THR A 420 -3.79 22.90 -0.26
CA THR A 420 -3.44 22.74 -1.68
C THR A 420 -3.96 23.91 -2.53
N SER A 421 -5.22 24.30 -2.32
CA SER A 421 -5.84 25.43 -3.03
C SER A 421 -5.12 26.75 -2.74
N ALA A 422 -4.77 26.98 -1.48
CA ALA A 422 -4.01 28.15 -1.06
C ALA A 422 -2.60 28.18 -1.68
N HIS A 423 -1.90 27.04 -1.72
CA HIS A 423 -0.57 26.94 -2.33
C HIS A 423 -0.60 27.18 -3.84
N CYS A 424 -1.63 26.68 -4.53
CA CYS A 424 -1.86 26.96 -5.95
C CYS A 424 -2.14 28.44 -6.21
N ALA A 425 -2.93 29.10 -5.35
CA ALA A 425 -3.22 30.53 -5.47
C ALA A 425 -2.01 31.43 -5.17
N ALA A 426 -1.12 31.02 -4.27
CA ALA A 426 0.04 31.81 -3.84
C ALA A 426 1.24 31.76 -4.80
N LYS A 427 1.33 30.77 -5.69
CA LYS A 427 2.44 30.68 -6.64
C LYS A 427 2.24 31.66 -7.82
N PRO A 428 3.16 32.62 -8.05
CA PRO A 428 3.10 33.44 -9.26
C PRO A 428 3.23 32.54 -10.48
N THR A 429 2.33 32.74 -11.45
CA THR A 429 2.33 32.07 -12.75
C THR A 429 3.57 32.48 -13.55
N HIS A 430 4.72 31.89 -13.24
CA HIS A 430 5.88 31.98 -14.12
C HIS A 430 5.50 31.36 -15.45
N ARG A 431 5.42 32.23 -16.49
CA ARG A 431 5.08 31.93 -17.89
C ARG A 431 5.09 30.44 -18.19
N LEU A 432 3.91 29.84 -18.21
CA LEU A 432 3.66 28.59 -18.93
C LEU A 432 4.23 28.80 -20.34
N ARG A 433 5.43 28.27 -20.62
CA ARG A 433 5.86 28.02 -21.99
C ARG A 433 4.70 27.26 -22.62
N ARG A 434 4.10 27.82 -23.67
CA ARG A 434 3.03 27.20 -24.45
C ARG A 434 3.52 25.83 -24.94
N SER A 435 3.38 24.80 -24.11
CA SER A 435 3.26 23.43 -24.58
C SER A 435 1.82 23.32 -25.04
N SER A 436 1.63 23.51 -26.34
CA SER A 436 0.35 23.31 -27.03
C SER A 436 -0.16 21.89 -26.73
N VAL A 437 -0.97 21.75 -25.69
CA VAL A 437 -1.95 20.67 -25.61
C VAL A 437 -3.01 21.02 -26.66
N GLN A 438 -2.75 20.63 -27.91
CA GLN A 438 -3.81 20.58 -28.91
C GLN A 438 -4.79 19.49 -28.45
N LEU A 439 -5.81 19.89 -27.71
CA LEU A 439 -7.06 19.16 -27.61
C LEU A 439 -7.70 19.20 -29.01
N GLN A 440 -7.32 18.27 -29.88
CA GLN A 440 -8.14 17.94 -31.03
C GLN A 440 -9.37 17.17 -30.52
N MET A 441 -10.36 17.92 -30.04
CA MET A 441 -11.75 17.45 -30.09
C MET A 441 -12.17 17.45 -31.56
N ARG A 442 -11.87 16.37 -32.28
CA ARG A 442 -12.65 16.04 -33.48
C ARG A 442 -13.98 15.50 -33.00
N VAL A 443 -15.00 16.34 -33.07
CA VAL A 443 -16.39 15.91 -33.12
C VAL A 443 -16.51 15.05 -34.38
N VAL A 444 -16.90 13.78 -34.20
CA VAL A 444 -17.51 12.96 -35.25
C VAL A 444 -18.97 12.85 -34.91
#